data_AF-A0A7X4JM84-F1
#
_entry.id   AF-A0A7X4JM84-F1
#
_cell.length_a   1.000
_cell.length_b   1.000
_cell.length_c   1.000
_cell.angle_alpha   90.00
_cell.angle_beta   90.00
_cell.angle_gamma   90.00
#
_symmetry.space_group_name_H-M   'P 1'
#
loop_
_entity.id
_entity.type
_entity.pdbx_description
1 polymer ?
#
loop_
_entity_poly.entity_id
_entity_poly.type
_entity_poly.pdbx_seq_one_letter_code
_entity_poly.pdbx_strand_id
1 'polypeptide(L)'
;MKGTFNTETFKKTLRIYLVTFGVTWGILICSGFGIPLALETMSYARLAIGKIVSGTIAIGYVATGSGSIGIVACGILSAGIFAVGGTACGIVAIGGGAAFGVIAIGINAIGVVAIGYNAMGIYALSYKDQKNRSRYMFSPERQDAKAVGLFTRWMPKLKNAFATKH
;
A
#
# COMPACT_ATOMS: atom_id res chain seq x y z
N MET A 1 5.00 -2.65 32.20
CA MET A 1 5.11 -1.19 31.99
C MET A 1 3.93 -0.72 31.15
N LYS A 2 2.86 -0.20 31.78
CA LYS A 2 1.74 0.43 31.05
C LYS A 2 2.19 1.83 30.63
N GLY A 3 2.98 1.90 29.56
CA GLY A 3 3.23 3.17 28.88
C GLY A 3 1.89 3.64 28.29
N THR A 4 1.43 4.81 28.69
CA THR A 4 0.23 5.46 28.13
C THR A 4 0.44 5.66 26.64
N PHE A 5 -0.13 4.76 25.83
CA PHE A 5 -0.06 4.83 24.38
C PHE A 5 -0.75 6.11 23.91
N ASN A 6 -0.01 6.96 23.19
CA ASN A 6 -0.55 8.21 22.67
C ASN A 6 -1.12 7.98 21.27
N THR A 7 -2.44 7.81 21.22
CA THR A 7 -3.21 7.62 19.98
C THR A 7 -3.03 8.74 18.97
N GLU A 8 -2.92 9.99 19.42
CA GLU A 8 -2.78 11.15 18.53
C GLU A 8 -1.40 11.17 17.86
N THR A 9 -0.34 10.92 18.63
CA THR A 9 1.02 10.80 18.09
C THR A 9 1.12 9.63 17.11
N PHE A 10 0.53 8.47 17.46
CA PHE A 10 0.49 7.31 16.55
C PHE A 10 -0.19 7.64 15.22
N LYS A 11 -1.40 8.21 15.26
CA LYS A 11 -2.18 8.57 14.07
C LYS A 11 -1.42 9.56 13.20
N LYS A 12 -0.79 10.58 13.79
CA LYS A 12 0.02 11.57 13.09
C LYS A 12 1.22 10.91 12.41
N THR A 13 1.96 10.07 13.12
CA THR A 13 3.13 9.36 12.56
C THR A 13 2.74 8.38 11.46
N LEU A 14 1.67 7.60 11.65
CA LEU A 14 1.16 6.67 10.64
C LEU A 14 0.70 7.40 9.38
N ARG A 15 0.00 8.54 9.54
CA ARG A 15 -0.40 9.38 8.41
C ARG A 15 0.80 9.91 7.65
N ILE A 16 1.82 10.39 8.35
CA ILE A 16 3.08 10.84 7.71
C ILE A 16 3.70 9.69 6.94
N TYR A 17 3.79 8.49 7.53
CA TYR A 17 4.30 7.33 6.81
C TYR A 17 3.48 7.01 5.56
N LEU A 18 2.15 6.91 5.67
CA LEU A 18 1.28 6.61 4.53
C LEU A 18 1.39 7.66 3.43
N VAL A 19 1.45 8.95 3.78
CA VAL A 19 1.62 10.05 2.82
C VAL A 19 3.01 10.02 2.20
N THR A 20 4.08 9.91 3.00
CA THR A 20 5.44 9.85 2.47
C THR A 20 5.63 8.61 1.59
N PHE A 21 5.16 7.43 2.00
CA PHE A 21 5.20 6.23 1.16
C PHE A 21 4.39 6.45 -0.11
N GLY A 22 3.14 6.91 -0.01
CA GLY A 22 2.28 7.15 -1.18
C GLY A 22 2.87 8.17 -2.16
N VAL A 23 3.45 9.26 -1.65
CA VAL A 23 4.10 10.30 -2.46
C VAL A 23 5.41 9.80 -3.05
N THR A 24 6.27 9.14 -2.28
CA THR A 24 7.54 8.60 -2.77
C THR A 24 7.32 7.53 -3.83
N TRP A 25 6.43 6.57 -3.59
CA TRP A 25 6.07 5.57 -4.58
C TRP A 25 5.32 6.18 -5.75
N GLY A 26 4.41 7.13 -5.52
CA GLY A 26 3.71 7.85 -6.58
C GLY A 26 4.68 8.60 -7.50
N ILE A 27 5.66 9.31 -6.95
CA ILE A 27 6.69 10.00 -7.73
C ILE A 27 7.58 8.99 -8.45
N LEU A 28 8.09 7.94 -7.78
CA LEU A 28 8.93 6.91 -8.42
C LEU A 28 8.21 6.17 -9.56
N ILE A 29 6.91 5.93 -9.41
CA ILE A 29 6.09 5.26 -10.42
C ILE A 29 5.81 6.22 -11.56
N CYS A 30 5.43 7.47 -11.27
CA CYS A 30 5.25 8.49 -12.30
C CYS A 30 6.55 8.75 -13.06
N SER A 31 7.71 8.83 -12.39
CA SER A 31 8.98 9.14 -13.04
C SER A 31 9.63 7.95 -13.74
N GLY A 32 9.51 6.74 -13.17
CA GLY A 32 10.10 5.52 -13.73
C GLY A 32 9.22 4.81 -14.76
N PHE A 33 7.90 4.77 -14.56
CA PHE A 33 6.95 4.09 -15.45
C PHE A 33 6.03 5.05 -16.20
N GLY A 34 5.75 6.24 -15.67
CA GLY A 34 4.87 7.23 -16.33
C GLY A 34 5.58 8.03 -17.42
N ILE A 35 6.79 8.54 -17.17
CA ILE A 35 7.51 9.41 -18.12
C ILE A 35 8.04 8.64 -19.35
N PRO A 36 8.72 7.49 -19.22
CA PRO A 36 9.22 6.77 -20.39
C PRO A 36 8.09 6.23 -21.28
N LEU A 37 6.99 5.78 -20.66
CA LEU A 37 5.89 5.15 -21.37
C LEU A 37 4.92 6.14 -22.01
N ALA A 38 4.76 7.34 -21.43
CA ALA A 38 4.00 8.43 -22.04
C ALA A 38 4.67 8.98 -23.31
N LEU A 39 6.00 8.87 -23.43
CA LEU A 39 6.76 9.34 -24.59
C LEU A 39 6.86 8.29 -25.71
N GLU A 40 6.86 6.99 -25.40
CA GLU A 40 7.05 5.93 -26.40
C GLU A 40 5.76 5.35 -27.00
N THR A 41 4.58 5.59 -26.40
CA THR A 41 3.34 4.93 -26.84
C THR A 41 2.15 5.89 -26.89
N MET A 42 2.25 6.90 -27.75
CA MET A 42 1.09 7.61 -28.29
C MET A 42 0.34 6.73 -29.30
N SER A 43 -0.12 5.57 -28.85
CA SER A 43 -1.15 4.82 -29.55
C SER A 43 -2.22 4.49 -28.53
N TYR A 44 -3.35 5.21 -28.59
CA TYR A 44 -4.56 4.94 -27.83
C TYR A 44 -5.22 3.63 -28.30
N ALA A 45 -4.46 2.53 -28.30
CA ALA A 45 -5.03 1.22 -28.46
C ALA A 45 -5.89 0.95 -27.22
N ARG A 46 -7.17 0.65 -27.44
CA ARG A 46 -8.07 0.21 -26.36
C ARG A 46 -7.52 -1.02 -25.64
N LEU A 47 -6.75 -1.85 -26.35
CA LEU A 47 -6.09 -3.05 -25.86
C LEU A 47 -4.67 -3.12 -26.41
N ALA A 48 -3.66 -3.19 -25.53
CA ALA A 48 -2.26 -3.37 -25.89
C ALA A 48 -1.70 -4.64 -25.21
N ILE A 49 -1.05 -5.51 -26.00
CA ILE A 49 -0.45 -6.76 -25.52
C ILE A 49 1.02 -6.81 -25.96
N GLY A 50 1.94 -7.06 -25.03
CA GLY A 50 3.36 -7.07 -25.35
C GLY A 50 4.26 -7.18 -24.12
N LYS A 51 5.58 -7.02 -24.30
CA LYS A 51 6.52 -7.07 -23.17
C LYS A 51 6.42 -5.81 -22.30
N ILE A 52 6.46 -4.64 -22.92
CA ILE A 52 6.36 -3.33 -22.29
C ILE A 52 5.25 -2.61 -23.05
N VAL A 53 4.14 -2.31 -22.38
CA VAL A 53 2.93 -1.78 -23.04
C VAL A 53 2.25 -0.68 -22.23
N SER A 54 1.83 0.36 -22.95
CA SER A 54 0.92 1.40 -22.47
C SER A 54 -0.40 1.34 -23.20
N GLY A 55 -1.51 1.58 -22.53
CA GLY A 55 -2.82 1.67 -23.16
C GLY A 55 -3.95 1.87 -22.18
N THR A 56 -5.20 1.92 -22.67
CA THR A 56 -6.36 1.93 -21.76
C THR A 56 -6.48 0.60 -21.02
N ILE A 57 -6.28 -0.51 -21.74
CA ILE A 57 -6.11 -1.85 -21.18
C ILE A 57 -4.76 -2.38 -21.66
N ALA A 58 -3.82 -2.62 -20.74
CA ALA A 58 -2.46 -3.06 -21.04
C ALA A 58 -2.19 -4.43 -20.40
N ILE A 59 -1.75 -5.40 -21.19
CA ILE A 59 -1.40 -6.75 -20.73
C ILE A 59 0.05 -7.06 -21.13
N GLY A 60 0.93 -7.25 -20.15
CA GLY A 60 2.35 -7.47 -20.45
C GLY A 60 3.22 -7.77 -19.24
N TYR A 61 4.54 -7.84 -19.44
CA TYR A 61 5.47 -7.94 -18.30
C TYR A 61 5.47 -6.65 -17.49
N VAL A 62 5.56 -5.53 -18.21
CA VAL A 62 5.38 -4.17 -17.71
C VAL A 62 4.18 -3.57 -18.41
N ALA A 63 3.12 -3.29 -17.65
CA ALA A 63 1.87 -2.74 -18.15
C ALA A 63 1.49 -1.46 -17.41
N THR A 64 1.30 -0.37 -18.13
CA THR A 64 0.77 0.88 -17.56
C THR A 64 -0.48 1.30 -18.30
N GLY A 65 -1.53 1.66 -17.56
CA GLY A 65 -2.81 2.00 -18.19
C GLY A 65 -3.93 2.21 -17.20
N SER A 66 -5.12 2.56 -17.67
CA SER A 66 -6.30 2.63 -16.80
C SER A 66 -6.61 1.26 -16.18
N GLY A 67 -6.52 0.20 -16.99
CA GLY A 67 -6.49 -1.20 -16.57
C GLY A 67 -5.17 -1.83 -16.98
N SER A 68 -4.42 -2.38 -16.03
CA SER A 68 -3.12 -3.03 -16.29
C SER A 68 -3.06 -4.42 -15.67
N ILE A 69 -2.56 -5.38 -16.44
CA ILE A 69 -2.32 -6.76 -16.00
C ILE A 69 -0.89 -7.14 -16.37
N GLY A 70 -0.08 -7.53 -15.39
CA GLY A 70 1.31 -7.89 -15.67
C GLY A 70 2.14 -8.34 -14.49
N ILE A 71 3.46 -8.48 -14.66
CA ILE A 71 4.36 -8.67 -13.51
C ILE A 71 4.44 -7.38 -12.72
N VAL A 72 4.66 -6.27 -13.43
CA VAL A 72 4.57 -4.91 -12.89
C VAL A 72 3.42 -4.21 -13.60
N ALA A 73 2.37 -3.89 -12.83
CA ALA A 73 1.15 -3.28 -13.33
C ALA A 73 0.91 -1.94 -12.62
N CYS A 74 0.82 -0.85 -13.38
CA CYS A 74 0.55 0.50 -12.87
C CYS A 74 -0.72 1.07 -13.50
N GLY A 75 -1.71 1.46 -12.70
CA GLY A 75 -2.96 1.95 -13.27
C GLY A 75 -4.04 2.41 -12.30
N ILE A 76 -5.24 2.69 -12.78
CA ILE A 76 -6.39 2.89 -11.88
C ILE A 76 -6.80 1.53 -11.31
N LEU A 77 -6.90 0.54 -12.18
CA LEU A 77 -7.08 -0.89 -11.88
C LEU A 77 -5.80 -1.61 -12.29
N SER A 78 -5.12 -2.25 -11.34
CA SER A 78 -3.87 -2.96 -11.59
C SER A 78 -3.89 -4.35 -10.98
N ALA A 79 -3.45 -5.35 -11.75
CA ALA A 79 -3.30 -6.71 -11.30
C ALA A 79 -1.93 -7.27 -11.68
N GLY A 80 -1.18 -7.81 -10.72
CA GLY A 80 0.15 -8.32 -11.01
C GLY A 80 0.93 -8.87 -9.83
N ILE A 81 2.23 -9.12 -10.02
CA ILE A 81 3.10 -9.45 -8.87
C ILE A 81 3.32 -8.18 -8.05
N PHE A 82 3.68 -7.09 -8.73
CA PHE A 82 3.73 -5.74 -8.20
C PHE A 82 2.62 -4.94 -8.88
N ALA A 83 1.58 -4.60 -8.11
CA ALA A 83 0.44 -3.83 -8.59
C ALA A 83 0.37 -2.50 -7.85
N VAL A 84 0.32 -1.39 -8.59
CA VAL A 84 0.14 -0.06 -8.01
C VAL A 84 -0.96 0.69 -8.72
N GLY A 85 -1.90 1.22 -7.94
CA GLY A 85 -3.01 1.93 -8.52
C GLY A 85 -4.05 2.49 -7.57
N GLY A 86 -5.20 2.89 -8.11
CA GLY A 86 -6.38 3.20 -7.29
C GLY A 86 -6.91 1.95 -6.60
N THR A 87 -7.03 0.86 -7.37
CA THR A 87 -7.30 -0.50 -6.89
C THR A 87 -6.20 -1.41 -7.42
N ALA A 88 -5.48 -2.06 -6.51
CA ALA A 88 -4.35 -2.92 -6.81
C ALA A 88 -4.56 -4.34 -6.27
N CYS A 89 -4.26 -5.34 -7.08
CA CYS A 89 -4.29 -6.75 -6.70
C CYS A 89 -2.96 -7.42 -7.05
N GLY A 90 -2.27 -8.02 -6.09
CA GLY A 90 -0.99 -8.67 -6.36
C GLY A 90 -0.29 -9.29 -5.18
N ILE A 91 0.96 -9.72 -5.34
CA ILE A 91 1.76 -10.15 -4.19
C ILE A 91 2.10 -8.93 -3.33
N VAL A 92 2.55 -7.86 -3.98
CA VAL A 92 2.72 -6.53 -3.40
C VAL A 92 1.75 -5.58 -4.08
N ALA A 93 0.74 -5.13 -3.34
CA ALA A 93 -0.32 -4.27 -3.83
C ALA A 93 -0.29 -2.93 -3.09
N ILE A 94 -0.13 -1.84 -3.85
CA ILE A 94 -0.21 -0.47 -3.33
C ILE A 94 -1.42 0.20 -3.98
N GLY A 95 -2.50 0.33 -3.22
CA GLY A 95 -3.79 0.82 -3.68
C GLY A 95 -4.18 2.13 -2.99
N GLY A 96 -4.46 3.19 -3.74
CA GLY A 96 -4.98 4.44 -3.18
C GLY A 96 -6.32 4.24 -2.47
N GLY A 97 -7.22 3.44 -3.04
CA GLY A 97 -8.51 3.08 -2.46
C GLY A 97 -8.55 1.66 -1.88
N ALA A 98 -8.17 0.67 -2.68
CA ALA A 98 -8.19 -0.74 -2.28
C ALA A 98 -6.92 -1.48 -2.71
N ALA A 99 -6.37 -2.30 -1.83
CA ALA A 99 -5.19 -3.12 -2.07
C ALA A 99 -5.44 -4.55 -1.57
N PHE A 100 -5.18 -5.53 -2.43
CA PHE A 100 -5.33 -6.95 -2.13
C PHE A 100 -4.03 -7.68 -2.43
N GLY A 101 -3.47 -8.38 -1.45
CA GLY A 101 -2.23 -9.10 -1.68
C GLY A 101 -1.59 -9.78 -0.49
N VAL A 102 -0.35 -10.26 -0.65
CA VAL A 102 0.44 -10.72 0.50
C VAL A 102 0.85 -9.51 1.34
N ILE A 103 1.36 -8.47 0.69
CA ILE A 103 1.64 -7.16 1.28
C ILE A 103 0.70 -6.16 0.62
N ALA A 104 -0.26 -5.65 1.39
CA ALA A 104 -1.27 -4.72 0.91
C ALA A 104 -1.17 -3.39 1.64
N ILE A 105 -1.04 -2.29 0.89
CA ILE A 105 -0.98 -0.93 1.43
C ILE A 105 -2.07 -0.10 0.74
N GLY A 106 -3.03 0.42 1.51
CA GLY A 106 -4.09 1.26 0.95
C GLY A 106 -5.15 1.69 1.95
N ILE A 107 -6.15 2.47 1.52
CA ILE A 107 -7.27 2.85 2.42
C ILE A 107 -7.96 1.58 2.93
N ASN A 108 -8.33 0.67 2.02
CA ASN A 108 -8.79 -0.68 2.33
C ASN A 108 -7.72 -1.68 1.91
N ALA A 109 -7.01 -2.26 2.88
CA ALA A 109 -5.93 -3.21 2.62
C ALA A 109 -6.31 -4.59 3.15
N ILE A 110 -6.24 -5.62 2.29
CA ILE A 110 -6.48 -7.01 2.68
C ILE A 110 -5.27 -7.85 2.29
N GLY A 111 -4.66 -8.52 3.27
CA GLY A 111 -3.50 -9.35 3.00
C GLY A 111 -2.90 -10.08 4.18
N VAL A 112 -1.72 -10.68 3.98
CA VAL A 112 -0.96 -11.26 5.11
C VAL A 112 -0.41 -10.13 5.98
N VAL A 113 0.17 -9.11 5.35
CA VAL A 113 0.58 -7.85 5.96
C VAL A 113 -0.25 -6.73 5.31
N ALA A 114 -1.14 -6.13 6.09
CA ALA A 114 -2.03 -5.08 5.62
C ALA A 114 -1.76 -3.77 6.36
N ILE A 115 -1.62 -2.66 5.62
CA ILE A 115 -1.39 -1.33 6.17
C ILE A 115 -2.41 -0.35 5.57
N GLY A 116 -3.20 0.32 6.41
CA GLY A 116 -4.26 1.17 5.89
C GLY A 116 -5.14 1.87 6.91
N TYR A 117 -6.17 2.54 6.41
CA TYR A 117 -7.24 3.05 7.27
C TYR A 117 -8.10 1.90 7.80
N ASN A 118 -8.36 0.93 6.92
CA ASN A 118 -9.06 -0.31 7.17
C ASN A 118 -8.20 -1.48 6.68
N ALA A 119 -7.41 -2.06 7.58
CA ALA A 119 -6.49 -3.15 7.27
C ALA A 119 -6.97 -4.48 7.86
N MET A 120 -7.04 -5.52 7.03
CA MET A 120 -7.47 -6.87 7.41
C MET A 120 -6.40 -7.89 7.03
N GLY A 121 -6.02 -8.77 7.95
CA GLY A 121 -4.95 -9.71 7.67
C GLY A 121 -4.39 -10.50 8.85
N ILE A 122 -3.28 -11.22 8.62
CA ILE A 122 -2.56 -11.87 9.72
C ILE A 122 -1.88 -10.80 10.58
N TYR A 123 -1.20 -9.85 9.95
CA TYR A 123 -0.61 -8.67 10.57
C TYR A 123 -1.26 -7.42 9.97
N ALA A 124 -1.97 -6.66 10.78
CA ALA A 124 -2.65 -5.44 10.33
C ALA A 124 -2.16 -4.21 11.09
N LEU A 125 -1.82 -3.16 10.35
CA LEU A 125 -1.58 -1.82 10.86
C LEU A 125 -2.74 -0.93 10.39
N SER A 126 -3.63 -0.58 11.31
CA SER A 126 -4.90 0.07 10.98
C SER A 126 -5.07 1.38 11.74
N TYR A 127 -5.58 2.40 11.07
CA TYR A 127 -5.95 3.67 11.71
C TYR A 127 -7.18 3.51 12.61
N LYS A 128 -8.17 2.73 12.17
CA LYS A 128 -9.39 2.42 12.90
C LYS A 128 -9.29 1.04 13.54
N ASP A 129 -9.85 0.87 14.73
CA ASP A 129 -9.93 -0.45 15.32
C ASP A 129 -10.85 -1.38 14.52
N GLN A 130 -10.35 -2.59 14.26
CA GLN A 130 -11.01 -3.63 13.47
C GLN A 130 -11.17 -4.88 14.34
N LYS A 131 -12.19 -4.88 15.21
CA LYS A 131 -12.46 -6.01 16.11
C LYS A 131 -12.55 -7.33 15.32
N ASN A 132 -11.70 -8.29 15.68
CA ASN A 132 -11.63 -9.63 15.10
C ASN A 132 -11.38 -9.76 13.58
N ARG A 133 -10.93 -8.71 12.88
CA ARG A 133 -10.58 -8.82 11.45
C ARG A 133 -9.15 -9.31 11.21
N SER A 134 -8.32 -9.32 12.24
CA SER A 134 -6.88 -9.57 12.11
C SER A 134 -6.32 -10.37 13.28
N ARG A 135 -5.45 -11.34 12.99
CA ARG A 135 -4.86 -12.23 14.02
C ARG A 135 -3.96 -11.45 14.97
N TYR A 136 -3.08 -10.63 14.41
CA TYR A 136 -2.23 -9.68 15.12
C TYR A 136 -2.49 -8.28 14.59
N MET A 137 -2.85 -7.36 15.48
CA MET A 137 -3.21 -5.99 15.12
C MET A 137 -2.37 -4.97 15.88
N PHE A 138 -1.99 -3.93 15.14
CA PHE A 138 -1.48 -2.69 15.67
C PHE A 138 -2.44 -1.56 15.28
N SER A 139 -3.35 -1.23 16.19
CA SER A 139 -4.30 -0.14 16.13
C SER A 139 -4.19 0.71 17.41
N PRO A 140 -4.83 1.90 17.46
CA PRO A 140 -4.83 2.70 18.67
C PRO A 140 -5.47 2.03 19.89
N GLU A 141 -6.39 1.10 19.66
CA GLU A 141 -7.15 0.40 20.71
C GLU A 141 -6.58 -0.99 20.99
N ARG A 142 -5.82 -1.58 20.06
CA ARG A 142 -5.21 -2.91 20.17
C ARG A 142 -3.76 -2.92 19.71
N GLN A 143 -2.83 -3.16 20.64
CA GLN A 143 -1.40 -3.29 20.34
C GLN A 143 -0.89 -4.69 20.66
N ASP A 144 -1.01 -5.64 19.73
CA ASP A 144 -0.44 -6.97 19.93
C ASP A 144 1.08 -6.93 19.80
N ALA A 145 1.80 -7.52 20.77
CA ALA A 145 3.26 -7.48 20.82
C ALA A 145 3.94 -7.94 19.51
N LYS A 146 3.38 -8.96 18.84
CA LYS A 146 3.90 -9.46 17.56
C LYS A 146 3.71 -8.47 16.41
N ALA A 147 2.56 -7.79 16.33
CA ALA A 147 2.31 -6.77 15.32
C ALA A 147 3.16 -5.53 15.58
N VAL A 148 3.23 -5.07 16.83
CA VAL A 148 4.08 -3.95 17.23
C VAL A 148 5.54 -4.25 16.89
N GLY A 149 6.06 -5.44 17.21
CA GLY A 149 7.43 -5.83 16.86
C GLY A 149 7.72 -5.78 15.36
N LEU A 150 6.81 -6.33 14.54
CA LEU A 150 6.95 -6.31 13.09
C LEU A 150 6.93 -4.88 12.53
N PHE A 151 5.91 -4.10 12.87
CA PHE A 151 5.72 -2.75 12.31
C PHE A 151 6.70 -1.74 12.88
N THR A 152 7.14 -1.85 14.14
CA THR A 152 8.18 -0.95 14.67
C THR A 152 9.58 -1.29 14.15
N ARG A 153 9.80 -2.53 13.68
CA ARG A 153 11.00 -2.89 12.93
C ARG A 153 11.01 -2.25 11.55
N TRP A 154 9.85 -2.18 10.90
CA TRP A 154 9.70 -1.59 9.56
C TRP A 154 9.54 -0.06 9.59
N MET A 155 8.87 0.47 10.62
CA MET A 155 8.54 1.87 10.84
C MET A 155 8.99 2.29 12.26
N PRO A 156 10.30 2.55 12.45
CA PRO A 156 10.85 2.81 13.78
C PRO A 156 10.25 4.04 14.47
N LYS A 157 9.79 5.06 13.73
CA LYS A 157 9.16 6.24 14.33
C LYS A 157 7.82 5.94 15.03
N LEU A 158 7.20 4.77 14.78
CA LEU A 158 6.00 4.34 15.54
C LEU A 158 6.31 4.08 17.02
N LYS A 159 7.57 3.83 17.39
CA LYS A 159 7.99 3.66 18.79
C LYS A 159 7.71 4.91 19.64
N ASN A 160 7.71 6.09 19.02
CA ASN A 160 7.44 7.37 19.68
C ASN A 160 6.01 7.44 20.24
N ALA A 161 5.08 6.60 19.76
CA ALA A 161 3.73 6.51 20.30
C ALA A 161 3.64 5.81 21.67
N PHE A 162 4.67 5.05 22.05
CA PHE A 162 4.69 4.30 23.33
C PHE A 162 5.40 5.05 24.47
N ALA A 163 6.05 6.17 24.17
CA ALA A 163 6.80 6.96 25.14
C ALA A 163 6.60 8.46 24.88
N THR A 164 5.57 9.05 25.47
CA THR A 164 5.49 10.50 25.66
C THR A 164 5.05 10.80 27.09
N LYS A 165 6.00 10.79 28.02
CA LYS A 165 6.02 11.76 29.13
C LYS A 165 7.22 12.66 28.87
N HIS A 166 6.95 13.87 28.40
CA HIS A 166 7.74 15.04 28.75
C HIS A 166 6.88 15.85 29.72
#